data_AF-A0A1B7TJ30-F1
#
_entry.id   AF-A0A1B7TJ30-F1
#
_cell.length_a   1.000
_cell.length_b   1.000
_cell.length_c   1.000
_cell.angle_alpha   90.00
_cell.angle_beta   90.00
_cell.angle_gamma   90.00
#
_symmetry.space_group_name_H-M   'P 1'
#
loop_
_entity.id
_entity.type
_entity.pdbx_description
1 polymer ?
#
loop_
_entity_poly.entity_id
_entity_poly.type
_entity_poly.pdbx_seq_one_letter_code
_entity_poly.pdbx_strand_id
1 'polypeptide(L)'
;MKATVINTLGDVINWRPNGIYYKKNEIFVDVIEKIKYIQDISSSNKYNVKAFELSGMILCKSYLSGMPLIKMGIINDAGFNIDRKLQLGQGFQFHQCVQEIDETYYQTNNENKVLKFVPPDGEFELCNYK
;
A
#
# COMPACT_ATOMS: atom_id res chain seq x y z
N MET A 1 -2.95 23.22 -43.94
CA MET A 1 -2.02 22.26 -43.32
C MET A 1 -2.73 21.62 -42.14
N LYS A 2 -3.04 20.32 -42.20
CA LYS A 2 -3.60 19.60 -41.05
C LYS A 2 -2.46 19.36 -40.07
N ALA A 3 -2.58 19.88 -38.85
CA ALA A 3 -1.65 19.60 -37.78
C ALA A 3 -1.84 18.13 -37.37
N THR A 4 -0.82 17.31 -37.62
CA THR A 4 -0.76 15.94 -37.14
C THR A 4 -0.24 15.99 -35.71
N VAL A 5 -1.14 15.77 -34.75
CA VAL A 5 -0.75 15.56 -33.35
C VAL A 5 -0.10 14.18 -33.27
N ILE A 6 1.22 14.17 -33.06
CA ILE A 6 1.96 12.97 -32.71
C ILE A 6 1.58 12.56 -31.28
N ASN A 7 0.67 11.59 -31.16
CA ASN A 7 0.37 10.93 -29.89
C ASN A 7 1.64 10.26 -29.34
N THR A 8 2.33 10.97 -28.45
CA THR A 8 3.42 10.44 -27.61
C THR A 8 2.95 10.28 -26.16
N LEU A 9 1.68 9.90 -25.97
CA LEU A 9 1.12 9.52 -24.67
C LEU A 9 1.56 8.09 -24.32
N GLY A 10 2.83 7.90 -24.02
CA GLY A 10 3.20 6.87 -23.04
C GLY A 10 2.95 7.49 -21.68
N ASP A 11 2.14 6.87 -20.82
CA ASP A 11 1.81 7.40 -19.49
C ASP A 11 3.09 7.87 -18.78
N VAL A 12 3.23 9.19 -18.64
CA VAL A 12 4.41 9.79 -18.03
C VAL A 12 4.30 9.56 -16.52
N ILE A 13 4.98 8.53 -16.04
CA ILE A 13 5.08 8.22 -14.61
C ILE A 13 6.05 9.23 -13.97
N ASN A 14 5.51 10.18 -13.21
CA ASN A 14 6.30 11.29 -12.63
C ASN A 14 7.12 10.88 -11.39
N TRP A 15 6.85 9.72 -10.79
CA TRP A 15 7.52 9.25 -9.57
C TRP A 15 8.64 8.24 -9.81
N ARG A 16 8.89 7.82 -11.05
CA ARG A 16 9.93 6.85 -11.40
C ARG A 16 10.63 7.21 -12.71
N PRO A 17 11.91 7.64 -12.68
CA PRO A 17 12.64 7.96 -13.90
C PRO A 17 12.99 6.72 -14.74
N ASN A 18 13.13 6.91 -16.05
CA ASN A 18 13.62 5.87 -16.96
C ASN A 18 15.13 5.62 -16.77
N GLY A 19 15.59 4.42 -17.13
CA GLY A 19 17.02 4.08 -17.17
C GLY A 19 17.63 3.67 -15.82
N ILE A 20 16.84 3.49 -14.77
CA ILE A 20 17.30 2.93 -13.50
C ILE A 20 17.83 1.51 -13.73
N TYR A 21 19.04 1.23 -13.23
CA TYR A 21 19.66 -0.08 -13.29
C TYR A 21 20.30 -0.44 -11.96
N TYR A 22 19.96 -1.61 -11.44
CA TYR A 22 20.61 -2.23 -10.29
C TYR A 22 21.19 -3.58 -10.70
N LYS A 23 22.43 -3.85 -10.27
CA LYS A 23 23.08 -5.15 -10.48
C LYS A 23 22.29 -6.30 -9.83
N LYS A 24 21.61 -6.01 -8.72
CA LYS A 24 20.73 -6.92 -7.99
C LYS A 24 19.39 -6.22 -7.80
N ASN A 25 18.31 -6.86 -8.24
CA ASN A 25 16.96 -6.31 -8.12
C ASN A 25 16.35 -6.76 -6.80
N GLU A 26 16.11 -5.82 -5.89
CA GLU A 26 15.56 -6.10 -4.56
C GLU A 26 14.49 -5.08 -4.21
N ILE A 27 13.49 -5.53 -3.44
CA ILE A 27 12.52 -4.66 -2.79
C ILE A 27 12.39 -5.08 -1.33
N PHE A 28 12.43 -4.11 -0.44
CA PHE A 28 12.25 -4.28 1.00
C PHE A 28 10.93 -3.64 1.40
N VAL A 29 10.20 -4.30 2.31
CA VAL A 29 8.88 -3.87 2.76
C VAL A 29 8.85 -3.96 4.28
N ASP A 30 8.69 -2.82 4.93
CA ASP A 30 8.57 -2.72 6.38
C ASP A 30 7.14 -2.35 6.74
N VAL A 31 6.46 -3.22 7.51
CA VAL A 31 5.13 -2.96 8.06
C VAL A 31 5.30 -2.50 9.50
N ILE A 32 4.98 -1.22 9.76
CA ILE A 32 5.20 -0.58 11.04
C ILE A 32 3.84 -0.27 11.66
N GLU A 33 3.55 -0.90 12.79
CA GLU A 33 2.29 -0.71 13.52
C GLU A 33 2.52 -0.10 14.89
N LYS A 34 1.64 0.84 15.25
CA LYS A 34 1.60 1.51 16.54
C LYS A 34 0.23 1.32 17.16
N ILE A 35 0.21 0.59 18.28
CA ILE A 35 -0.98 0.37 19.09
C ILE A 35 -0.94 1.32 20.28
N LYS A 36 -2.00 2.12 20.44
CA LYS A 36 -2.27 2.90 21.65
C LYS A 36 -3.48 2.30 22.34
N TYR A 37 -3.46 2.19 23.66
CA TYR A 37 -4.62 1.72 24.41
C TYR A 37 -4.70 2.38 25.79
N ILE A 38 -5.91 2.46 26.33
CA ILE A 38 -6.22 2.94 27.67
C ILE A 38 -6.71 1.75 28.47
N GLN A 39 -6.05 1.46 29.58
CA GLN A 39 -6.41 0.36 30.48
C GLN A 39 -6.73 0.88 31.87
N ASP A 40 -7.79 0.33 32.46
CA ASP A 40 -8.11 0.55 33.87
C ASP A 40 -7.29 -0.40 34.76
N ILE A 41 -6.37 0.18 35.53
CA ILE A 41 -5.47 -0.55 36.44
C ILE A 41 -6.09 -0.79 37.83
N SER A 42 -7.23 -0.17 38.13
CA SER A 42 -7.87 -0.23 39.46
C SER A 42 -8.84 -1.40 39.59
N SER A 43 -9.27 -1.97 38.47
CA SER A 43 -10.13 -3.15 38.44
C SER A 43 -9.34 -4.41 38.83
N SER A 44 -9.94 -5.31 39.61
CA SER A 44 -9.33 -6.62 39.93
C SER A 44 -9.08 -7.48 38.68
N ASN A 45 -9.71 -7.12 37.55
CA ASN A 45 -9.53 -7.77 36.27
C ASN A 45 -8.43 -7.05 35.44
N LYS A 46 -7.23 -7.63 35.43
CA LYS A 46 -6.01 -7.12 34.76
C LYS A 46 -6.10 -6.93 33.23
N TYR A 47 -7.26 -7.13 32.61
CA TYR A 47 -7.46 -7.08 31.16
C TYR A 47 -8.55 -6.08 30.73
N ASN A 48 -8.94 -5.12 31.59
CA ASN A 48 -9.98 -4.14 31.25
C ASN A 48 -9.42 -2.99 30.37
N VAL A 49 -9.33 -3.22 29.06
CA VAL A 49 -9.03 -2.18 28.07
C VAL A 49 -10.29 -1.36 27.78
N LYS A 50 -10.24 -0.04 28.00
CA LYS A 50 -11.36 0.89 27.77
C LYS A 50 -11.43 1.37 26.32
N ALA A 51 -10.27 1.59 25.70
CA ALA A 51 -10.15 2.07 24.34
C ALA A 51 -8.82 1.62 23.75
N PHE A 52 -8.78 1.43 22.44
CA PHE A 52 -7.54 1.25 21.70
C PHE A 52 -7.62 1.95 20.33
N GLU A 53 -6.47 2.33 19.79
CA GLU A 53 -6.27 2.90 18.47
C GLU A 53 -5.08 2.17 17.84
N LEU A 54 -5.24 1.70 16.61
CA LEU A 54 -4.15 1.16 15.81
C LEU A 54 -3.82 2.19 14.73
N SER A 55 -2.54 2.44 14.49
CA SER A 55 -2.09 3.21 13.33
C SER A 55 -0.90 2.48 12.74
N GLY A 56 -0.93 2.22 11.45
CA GLY A 56 0.14 1.54 10.74
C GLY A 56 0.60 2.29 9.50
N MET A 57 1.77 1.91 9.01
CA MET A 57 2.30 2.39 7.75
C MET A 57 3.15 1.30 7.10
N ILE A 58 3.22 1.33 5.77
CA ILE A 58 4.03 0.44 4.97
C ILE A 58 5.12 1.28 4.30
N LEU A 59 6.37 1.08 4.72
CA LEU A 59 7.54 1.67 4.07
C LEU A 59 8.12 0.68 3.07
N CYS A 60 8.56 1.18 1.93
CA CYS A 60 9.16 0.38 0.88
C CYS A 60 10.51 0.95 0.47
N LYS A 61 11.46 0.08 0.17
CA LYS A 61 12.73 0.43 -0.48
C LYS A 61 12.85 -0.33 -1.79
N SER A 62 12.70 0.37 -2.91
CA SER A 62 12.77 -0.23 -4.24
C SER A 62 14.14 -0.01 -4.86
N TYR A 63 14.87 -1.12 -5.08
CA TYR A 63 16.11 -1.15 -5.83
C TYR A 63 15.92 -2.06 -7.04
N LEU A 64 14.98 -1.68 -7.90
CA LEU A 64 14.58 -2.44 -9.09
C LEU A 64 15.00 -1.70 -10.36
N SER A 65 15.35 -2.43 -11.40
CA SER A 65 15.73 -1.87 -12.70
C SER A 65 14.52 -1.59 -13.58
N GLY A 66 14.62 -0.61 -14.47
CA GLY A 66 13.58 -0.27 -15.44
C GLY A 66 12.29 0.24 -14.79
N MET A 67 11.15 -0.15 -15.36
CA MET A 67 9.80 0.28 -14.96
C MET A 67 8.96 -0.95 -14.53
N PRO A 68 9.25 -1.55 -13.36
CA PRO A 68 8.60 -2.80 -12.96
C PRO A 68 7.17 -2.54 -12.46
N LEU A 69 6.22 -3.30 -12.99
CA LEU A 69 4.87 -3.39 -12.43
C LEU A 69 4.87 -4.44 -11.31
N ILE A 70 4.66 -4.00 -10.07
CA ILE A 70 4.58 -4.85 -8.89
C ILE A 70 3.14 -5.22 -8.60
N LYS A 71 2.94 -6.49 -8.22
CA LYS A 71 1.70 -6.99 -7.60
C LYS A 71 2.00 -7.39 -6.16
N MET A 72 1.38 -6.72 -5.19
CA MET A 72 1.54 -7.02 -3.77
C MET A 72 0.21 -7.50 -3.21
N GLY A 73 0.19 -8.72 -2.66
CA GLY A 73 -0.98 -9.24 -1.94
C GLY A 73 -1.08 -8.60 -0.56
N ILE A 74 -2.29 -8.18 -0.20
CA ILE A 74 -2.65 -7.72 1.14
C ILE A 74 -3.77 -8.62 1.66
N ILE A 75 -3.60 -9.06 2.90
CA ILE A 75 -4.63 -9.82 3.61
C ILE A 75 -5.80 -8.88 3.88
N ASN A 76 -6.96 -9.23 3.37
CA ASN A 76 -8.21 -8.52 3.59
C ASN A 76 -9.14 -9.53 4.26
N ASP A 77 -9.00 -9.65 5.57
CA ASP A 77 -9.86 -10.50 6.40
C ASP A 77 -10.99 -9.68 7.04
N ALA A 78 -11.87 -10.35 7.79
CA ALA A 78 -12.99 -9.70 8.47
C ALA A 78 -12.56 -8.59 9.47
N GLY A 79 -11.32 -8.61 9.96
CA GLY A 79 -10.75 -7.59 10.85
C GLY A 79 -10.14 -6.40 10.11
N PHE A 80 -9.67 -6.62 8.87
CA PHE A 80 -8.98 -5.65 8.04
C PHE A 80 -9.70 -5.46 6.69
N ASN A 81 -11.00 -5.14 6.76
CA ASN A 81 -11.81 -4.95 5.56
C ASN A 81 -11.49 -3.59 4.90
N ILE A 82 -10.62 -3.63 3.90
CA ILE A 82 -10.13 -2.47 3.15
C ILE A 82 -11.29 -1.77 2.43
N ASP A 83 -12.30 -2.50 1.94
CA ASP A 83 -13.47 -1.92 1.26
C ASP A 83 -14.29 -1.01 2.17
N ARG A 84 -14.65 -1.52 3.33
CA ARG A 84 -15.43 -0.77 4.32
C ARG A 84 -14.67 0.48 4.76
N LYS A 85 -13.36 0.36 4.98
CA LYS A 85 -12.50 1.47 5.38
C LYS A 85 -12.35 2.53 4.27
N LEU A 86 -12.15 2.10 3.02
CA LEU A 86 -12.08 3.02 1.87
C LEU A 86 -13.42 3.73 1.61
N GLN A 87 -14.55 3.01 1.67
CA GLN A 87 -15.90 3.59 1.49
C GLN A 87 -16.26 4.60 2.57
N LEU A 88 -15.77 4.41 3.80
CA LEU A 88 -15.96 5.34 4.91
C LEU A 88 -14.97 6.52 4.89
N GLY A 89 -14.06 6.59 3.91
CA GLY A 89 -12.99 7.60 3.87
C GLY A 89 -12.02 7.51 5.05
N GLN A 90 -12.04 6.39 5.76
CA GLN A 90 -11.28 6.17 6.98
C GLN A 90 -10.58 4.82 6.86
N GLY A 91 -9.30 4.84 6.50
CA GLY A 91 -8.44 3.73 6.90
C GLY A 91 -7.22 3.48 6.06
N PHE A 92 -7.18 3.78 4.75
CA PHE A 92 -5.97 3.61 3.95
C PHE A 92 -5.70 4.83 3.08
N GLN A 93 -4.49 5.34 3.15
CA GLN A 93 -3.97 6.39 2.28
C GLN A 93 -2.79 5.80 1.53
N PHE A 94 -2.97 5.55 0.23
CA PHE A 94 -1.94 4.97 -0.62
C PHE A 94 -1.13 6.06 -1.31
N HIS A 95 0.13 5.75 -1.60
CA HIS A 95 0.93 6.56 -2.50
C HIS A 95 0.31 6.57 -3.91
N GLN A 96 0.48 7.68 -4.63
CA GLN A 96 -0.01 7.88 -6.01
C GLN A 96 0.48 6.82 -7.02
N CYS A 97 1.50 6.04 -6.64
CA CYS A 97 2.01 4.97 -7.49
C CYS A 97 1.08 3.75 -7.59
N VAL A 98 0.11 3.62 -6.68
CA VAL A 98 -0.88 2.55 -6.68
C VAL A 98 -1.94 2.84 -7.73
N GLN A 99 -1.94 2.02 -8.79
CA GLN A 99 -2.79 2.20 -9.96
C GLN A 99 -4.13 1.47 -9.80
N GLU A 100 -4.09 0.26 -9.24
CA GLU A 100 -5.26 -0.59 -9.06
C GLU A 100 -5.17 -1.35 -7.74
N ILE A 101 -6.33 -1.56 -7.12
CA ILE A 101 -6.53 -2.51 -6.04
C ILE A 101 -7.44 -3.58 -6.62
N ASP A 102 -6.87 -4.72 -6.99
CA ASP A 102 -7.57 -5.80 -7.68
C ASP A 102 -8.07 -6.85 -6.68
N GLU A 103 -9.35 -7.18 -6.78
CA GLU A 103 -10.06 -8.14 -5.92
C GLU A 103 -10.03 -9.56 -6.51
N THR A 104 -9.61 -9.73 -7.77
CA THR A 104 -9.90 -10.94 -8.56
C THR A 104 -8.75 -11.92 -8.69
N TYR A 105 -7.56 -11.60 -8.18
CA TYR A 105 -6.36 -12.41 -8.43
C TYR A 105 -6.29 -13.69 -7.59
N TYR A 106 -6.94 -13.72 -6.41
CA TYR A 106 -7.05 -14.93 -5.57
C TYR A 106 -8.49 -15.46 -5.56
N GLN A 107 -8.96 -15.97 -6.70
CA GLN A 107 -10.27 -16.65 -6.84
C GLN A 107 -10.40 -17.99 -6.09
N THR A 108 -9.58 -18.23 -5.06
CA THR A 108 -9.65 -19.42 -4.22
C THR A 108 -9.93 -18.99 -2.79
N ASN A 109 -11.22 -18.86 -2.46
CA ASN A 109 -11.80 -18.86 -1.12
C ASN A 109 -11.39 -17.76 -0.11
N ASN A 110 -10.42 -16.88 -0.40
CA ASN A 110 -9.99 -15.83 0.52
C ASN A 110 -10.17 -14.45 -0.11
N GLU A 111 -10.79 -13.53 0.62
CA GLU A 111 -11.12 -12.13 0.27
C GLU A 111 -9.87 -11.23 0.05
N ASN A 112 -8.69 -11.79 -0.22
CA ASN A 112 -7.42 -11.07 -0.33
C ASN A 112 -7.40 -10.07 -1.49
N LYS A 113 -6.76 -8.93 -1.27
CA LYS A 113 -6.61 -7.86 -2.28
C LYS A 113 -5.20 -7.83 -2.85
N VAL A 114 -5.06 -7.35 -4.07
CA VAL A 114 -3.76 -7.17 -4.71
C VAL A 114 -3.58 -5.72 -5.13
N LEU A 115 -2.56 -5.06 -4.58
CA LEU A 115 -2.11 -3.75 -5.08
C LEU A 115 -1.28 -3.93 -6.34
N LYS A 116 -1.59 -3.15 -7.38
CA LYS A 116 -0.75 -3.01 -8.57
C LYS A 116 -0.13 -1.62 -8.60
N PHE A 117 1.20 -1.55 -8.67
CA PHE A 117 1.90 -0.27 -8.67
C PHE A 117 3.27 -0.34 -9.33
N VAL A 118 3.74 0.81 -9.81
CA VAL A 118 5.12 1.01 -10.24
C VAL A 118 5.84 1.80 -9.14
N PRO A 119 6.75 1.22 -8.35
CA PRO A 119 7.31 1.89 -7.17
C PRO A 119 8.21 3.08 -7.53
N PRO A 120 8.20 4.18 -6.76
CA PRO A 120 9.30 5.13 -6.72
C PRO A 120 10.64 4.41 -6.48
N ASP A 121 11.73 4.99 -6.98
CA ASP A 121 13.06 4.45 -6.72
C ASP A 121 13.56 4.86 -5.34
N GLY A 122 14.25 3.95 -4.64
CA GLY A 122 14.71 4.18 -3.27
C GLY A 122 13.59 4.05 -2.23
N GLU A 123 13.64 4.87 -1.19
CA GLU A 123 12.74 4.77 -0.03
C GLU A 123 11.47 5.62 -0.21
N PHE A 124 10.29 5.03 0.03
CA PHE A 124 9.02 5.73 -0.01
C PHE A 124 7.98 5.10 0.92
N GLU A 125 6.99 5.87 1.34
CA GLU A 125 5.81 5.37 2.05
C GLU A 125 4.79 4.88 1.03
N LEU A 126 4.49 3.58 1.03
CA LEU A 126 3.50 2.97 0.13
C LEU A 126 2.08 3.22 0.64
N CYS A 127 1.88 3.14 1.94
CA CYS A 127 0.55 3.21 2.55
C CYS A 127 0.61 3.68 4.01
N ASN A 128 -0.37 4.48 4.42
CA ASN A 128 -0.70 4.76 5.82
C ASN A 128 -2.07 4.19 6.15
N TYR A 129 -2.26 3.64 7.35
CA TYR A 129 -3.55 3.17 7.80
C TYR A 129 -3.85 3.42 9.27
N LYS A 130 -5.14 3.53 9.60
CA LYS A 130 -5.68 3.66 10.95
C LYS A 130 -6.89 2.74 11.11
#